data_AF-A0A7W0A6U3-F1
#
_entry.id   AF-A0A7W0A6U3-F1
#
_cell.length_a   1.000
_cell.length_b   1.000
_cell.length_c   1.000
_cell.angle_alpha   90.00
_cell.angle_beta   90.00
_cell.angle_gamma   90.00
#
_symmetry.space_group_name_H-M   'P 1'
#
loop_
_entity.id
_entity.type
_entity.pdbx_description
1 polymer ?
#
loop_
_entity_poly.entity_id
_entity_poly.type
_entity_poly.pdbx_seq_one_letter_code
_entity_poly.pdbx_strand_id
1 'polypeptide(L)'
;MVPVGRRLSVLQFSQRQIEFVFRARRELGEVFRFRGLIPGDPVVTSHPDHVRSLFTAKPELAPSITAESPLRPIVGPNSVLTANGPRHLRQRKLLLPPFHGEAIERYAAMIREVADRSIDGWPVGEPFPLGHRMQAITLDVIMSGIFGVEGRPPRGTPEHRMRLTVKHLANASTSWWAKIGELMNVGHAEPVGPMRQALGLLDGATYPIIEARRRADDLDERADILSMLMTAQTEDGELLSDQELRDELLTLVLAGFETTANSLAWTWSGCCAPRRPTSGYGQRSAMATAPTTSRRRSPRGCDRGP
;
A
#
# COMPACT_ATOMS: atom_id res chain seq x y z
N MET A 1 -16.47 28.79 8.14
CA MET A 1 -15.14 28.92 7.50
C MET A 1 -14.11 28.95 8.59
N VAL A 2 -13.02 28.20 8.48
CA VAL A 2 -11.94 28.23 9.49
C VAL A 2 -11.31 29.64 9.50
N PRO A 3 -11.28 30.35 10.64
CA PRO A 3 -10.91 31.76 10.72
C PRO A 3 -9.37 31.95 10.75
N VAL A 4 -8.66 31.25 9.88
CA VAL A 4 -7.19 31.22 9.84
C VAL A 4 -6.70 31.66 8.45
N GLY A 5 -5.55 32.34 8.39
CA GLY A 5 -4.92 32.72 7.11
C GLY A 5 -4.53 31.48 6.28
N ARG A 6 -4.40 31.63 4.94
CA ARG A 6 -4.13 30.50 4.02
C ARG A 6 -2.87 29.72 4.41
N ARG A 7 -1.74 30.41 4.60
CA ARG A 7 -0.45 29.78 4.97
C ARG A 7 -0.53 28.97 6.26
N LEU A 8 -1.15 29.55 7.29
CA LEU A 8 -1.29 28.88 8.58
C LEU A 8 -2.30 27.72 8.52
N SER A 9 -3.36 27.83 7.72
CA SER A 9 -4.32 26.75 7.48
C SER A 9 -3.65 25.56 6.77
N VAL A 10 -2.87 25.83 5.73
CA VAL A 10 -2.09 24.81 5.00
C VAL A 10 -1.08 24.14 5.93
N LEU A 11 -0.34 24.91 6.73
CA LEU A 11 0.63 24.36 7.68
C LEU A 11 -0.04 23.50 8.76
N GLN A 12 -1.12 23.99 9.39
CA GLN A 12 -1.85 23.25 10.41
C GLN A 12 -2.48 21.96 9.85
N PHE A 13 -3.07 22.04 8.66
CA PHE A 13 -3.65 20.89 7.98
C PHE A 13 -2.57 19.86 7.63
N SER A 14 -1.44 20.29 7.07
CA SER A 14 -0.31 19.41 6.71
C SER A 14 0.32 18.73 7.93
N GLN A 15 0.50 19.45 9.06
CA GLN A 15 1.20 18.89 10.22
C GLN A 15 0.29 18.14 11.19
N ARG A 16 -0.99 18.54 11.31
CA ARG A 16 -1.95 18.00 12.28
C ARG A 16 -3.34 17.84 11.67
N GLN A 17 -3.43 17.15 10.55
CA GLN A 17 -4.66 17.00 9.76
C GLN A 17 -5.87 16.54 10.60
N ILE A 18 -5.70 15.49 11.41
CA ILE A 18 -6.78 14.96 12.26
C ILE A 18 -7.23 16.01 13.26
N GLU A 19 -6.32 16.59 14.05
CA GLU A 19 -6.68 17.60 15.04
C GLU A 19 -7.37 18.81 14.40
N PHE A 20 -6.87 19.26 13.26
CA PHE A 20 -7.46 20.35 12.48
C PHE A 20 -8.90 20.05 12.06
N VAL A 21 -9.15 18.90 11.46
CA VAL A 21 -10.49 18.50 10.96
C VAL A 21 -11.46 18.31 12.13
N PHE A 22 -11.05 17.61 13.20
CA PHE A 22 -11.92 17.37 14.34
C PHE A 22 -12.22 18.65 15.14
N ARG A 23 -11.26 19.57 15.28
CA ARG A 23 -11.49 20.89 15.87
C ARG A 23 -12.45 21.70 15.01
N ALA A 24 -12.19 21.80 13.70
CA ALA A 24 -13.05 22.53 12.79
C ALA A 24 -14.49 21.99 12.78
N ARG A 25 -14.67 20.65 12.85
CA ARG A 25 -16.00 20.04 12.99
C ARG A 25 -16.71 20.46 14.27
N ARG A 26 -16.02 20.48 15.41
CA ARG A 26 -16.61 20.90 16.70
C ARG A 26 -17.04 22.36 16.70
N GLU A 27 -16.26 23.23 16.06
CA GLU A 27 -16.48 24.68 16.06
C GLU A 27 -17.45 25.15 14.96
N LEU A 28 -17.46 24.48 13.80
CA LEU A 28 -18.15 24.94 12.58
C LEU A 28 -19.24 23.98 12.09
N GLY A 29 -19.40 22.83 12.74
CA GLY A 29 -20.36 21.80 12.36
C GLY A 29 -19.83 20.81 11.32
N GLU A 30 -20.74 20.01 10.77
CA GLU A 30 -20.39 18.85 9.92
C GLU A 30 -19.92 19.21 8.52
N VAL A 31 -20.18 20.44 8.07
CA VAL A 31 -19.74 20.99 6.78
C VAL A 31 -18.98 22.28 7.04
N PHE A 32 -17.71 22.33 6.64
CA PHE A 32 -16.90 23.53 6.79
C PHE A 32 -15.95 23.73 5.61
N ARG A 33 -15.61 24.99 5.37
CA ARG A 33 -14.59 25.39 4.39
C ARG A 33 -13.34 25.93 5.08
N PHE A 34 -12.17 25.72 4.51
CA PHE A 34 -10.92 26.33 4.97
C PHE A 34 -10.05 26.76 3.80
N ARG A 35 -9.15 27.72 4.04
CA ARG A 35 -8.25 28.23 2.98
C ARG A 35 -7.12 27.23 2.75
N GLY A 36 -7.14 26.52 1.62
CA GLY A 36 -6.21 25.42 1.33
C GLY A 36 -5.28 25.68 0.15
N LEU A 37 -4.68 24.62 -0.38
CA LEU A 37 -3.88 24.64 -1.61
C LEU A 37 -4.73 24.46 -2.88
N ILE A 38 -5.93 23.89 -2.73
CA ILE A 38 -6.84 23.63 -3.85
C ILE A 38 -7.55 24.94 -4.26
N PRO A 39 -7.62 25.27 -5.56
CA PRO A 39 -8.41 26.38 -6.07
C PRO A 39 -9.86 26.32 -5.57
N GLY A 40 -10.43 27.46 -5.19
CA GLY A 40 -11.80 27.53 -4.66
C GLY A 40 -11.97 27.20 -3.18
N ASP A 41 -10.87 26.90 -2.46
CA ASP A 41 -10.81 26.53 -1.05
C ASP A 41 -11.51 25.18 -0.73
N PRO A 42 -10.83 24.23 -0.05
CA PRO A 42 -11.46 22.94 0.27
C PRO A 42 -12.70 23.05 1.16
N VAL A 43 -13.72 22.26 0.82
CA VAL A 43 -14.91 22.01 1.64
C VAL A 43 -14.84 20.59 2.17
N VAL A 44 -14.99 20.43 3.48
CA VAL A 44 -15.01 19.14 4.17
C VAL A 44 -16.44 18.88 4.65
N THR A 45 -16.94 17.68 4.40
CA THR A 45 -18.22 17.20 4.92
C THR A 45 -18.04 15.89 5.67
N SER A 46 -18.74 15.76 6.79
CA SER A 46 -18.83 14.52 7.58
C SER A 46 -20.26 13.99 7.70
N HIS A 47 -21.24 14.66 7.08
CA HIS A 47 -22.64 14.22 7.07
C HIS A 47 -22.82 13.02 6.12
N PRO A 48 -23.41 11.90 6.57
CA PRO A 48 -23.54 10.68 5.77
C PRO A 48 -24.21 10.87 4.41
N ASP A 49 -25.25 11.71 4.33
CA ASP A 49 -25.97 11.95 3.06
C ASP A 49 -25.12 12.73 2.05
N HIS A 50 -24.30 13.68 2.51
CA HIS A 50 -23.37 14.39 1.62
C HIS A 50 -22.28 13.46 1.13
N VAL A 51 -21.74 12.62 2.03
CA VAL A 51 -20.74 11.61 1.68
C VAL A 51 -21.30 10.64 0.63
N ARG A 52 -22.52 10.13 0.84
CA ARG A 52 -23.23 9.30 -0.15
C ARG A 52 -23.35 10.03 -1.49
N SER A 53 -23.85 11.27 -1.46
CA SER A 53 -24.05 12.07 -2.67
C SER A 53 -22.74 12.29 -3.44
N LEU A 54 -21.61 12.49 -2.75
CA LEU A 54 -20.30 12.65 -3.39
C LEU A 54 -19.80 11.35 -4.03
N PHE A 55 -19.96 10.21 -3.35
CA PHE A 55 -19.52 8.92 -3.88
C PHE A 55 -20.41 8.37 -5.01
N THR A 56 -21.64 8.85 -5.15
CA THR A 56 -22.55 8.49 -6.25
C THR A 56 -22.68 9.57 -7.32
N ALA A 57 -22.02 10.72 -7.15
CA ALA A 57 -22.06 11.80 -8.12
C ALA A 57 -21.44 11.35 -9.45
N LYS A 58 -21.99 11.85 -10.55
CA LYS A 58 -21.35 11.66 -11.84
C LYS A 58 -20.04 12.46 -11.91
N PRO A 59 -19.00 11.98 -12.62
CA PRO A 59 -17.71 12.67 -12.70
C PRO A 59 -17.79 14.12 -13.20
N GLU A 60 -18.82 14.48 -13.97
CA GLU A 60 -19.00 15.85 -14.47
C GLU A 60 -19.45 16.82 -13.36
N LEU A 61 -20.10 16.30 -12.30
CA LEU A 61 -20.59 17.09 -11.16
C LEU A 61 -19.56 17.15 -10.03
N ALA A 62 -18.77 16.10 -9.86
CA ALA A 62 -17.73 16.00 -8.84
C ALA A 62 -16.47 15.36 -9.46
N PRO A 63 -15.70 16.12 -10.27
CA PRO A 63 -14.51 15.58 -10.90
C PRO A 63 -13.47 15.21 -9.84
N SER A 64 -12.85 14.05 -10.02
CA SER A 64 -11.80 13.61 -9.11
C SER A 64 -10.53 14.42 -9.32
N ILE A 65 -9.94 14.89 -8.22
CA ILE A 65 -8.64 15.58 -8.21
C ILE A 65 -7.45 14.60 -8.01
N THR A 66 -7.69 13.33 -8.30
CA THR A 66 -6.70 12.25 -8.14
C THR A 66 -5.49 12.44 -9.06
N ALA A 67 -5.67 13.10 -10.22
CA ALA A 67 -4.58 13.47 -11.13
C ALA A 67 -3.64 14.54 -10.57
N GLU A 68 -4.10 15.31 -9.58
CA GLU A 68 -3.35 16.32 -8.84
C GLU A 68 -2.81 15.77 -7.51
N SER A 69 -2.93 14.47 -7.28
CA SER A 69 -2.47 13.80 -6.07
C SER A 69 -0.97 14.07 -5.82
N PRO A 70 -0.56 14.35 -4.57
CA PRO A 70 0.86 14.47 -4.22
C PRO A 70 1.64 13.16 -4.43
N LEU A 71 0.95 12.04 -4.65
CA LEU A 71 1.56 10.76 -5.00
C LEU A 71 1.96 10.65 -6.48
N ARG A 72 1.44 11.52 -7.36
CA ARG A 72 1.71 11.46 -8.81
C ARG A 72 3.19 11.50 -9.19
N PRO A 73 4.05 12.33 -8.56
CA PRO A 73 5.48 12.26 -8.83
C PRO A 73 6.11 10.90 -8.46
N ILE A 74 5.48 10.16 -7.55
CA ILE A 74 5.96 8.86 -7.06
C ILE A 74 5.49 7.74 -7.97
N VAL A 75 4.18 7.57 -8.11
CA VAL A 75 3.58 6.46 -8.88
C VAL A 75 3.48 6.77 -10.37
N GLY A 76 3.78 8.00 -10.80
CA GLY A 76 3.73 8.42 -12.19
C GLY A 76 2.31 8.67 -12.71
N PRO A 77 2.19 9.41 -13.83
CA PRO A 77 0.91 9.88 -14.36
C PRO A 77 0.05 8.76 -14.99
N ASN A 78 0.65 7.60 -15.23
CA ASN A 78 -0.04 6.50 -15.89
C ASN A 78 -0.67 5.53 -14.88
N SER A 79 -0.35 5.66 -13.59
CA SER A 79 -0.86 4.83 -12.51
C SER A 79 -2.38 4.94 -12.37
N VAL A 80 -3.05 3.83 -12.09
CA VAL A 80 -4.47 3.80 -11.70
C VAL A 80 -4.76 4.70 -10.50
N LEU A 81 -3.79 4.95 -9.63
CA LEU A 81 -3.93 5.82 -8.46
C LEU A 81 -3.92 7.30 -8.81
N THR A 82 -3.49 7.71 -10.01
CA THR A 82 -3.42 9.13 -10.40
C THR A 82 -3.99 9.42 -11.79
N ALA A 83 -4.50 8.39 -12.48
CA ALA A 83 -5.25 8.55 -13.71
C ALA A 83 -6.71 8.95 -13.43
N ASN A 84 -7.32 9.66 -14.38
CA ASN A 84 -8.74 10.02 -14.38
C ASN A 84 -9.42 9.55 -15.67
N GLY A 85 -10.75 9.42 -15.64
CA GLY A 85 -11.57 9.22 -16.84
C GLY A 85 -11.24 7.94 -17.64
N PRO A 86 -11.19 8.01 -18.99
CA PRO A 86 -10.92 6.85 -19.84
C PRO A 86 -9.61 6.13 -19.52
N ARG A 87 -8.56 6.90 -19.18
CA ARG A 87 -7.26 6.33 -18.83
C ARG A 87 -7.34 5.47 -17.56
N HIS A 88 -8.00 6.00 -16.52
CA HIS A 88 -8.24 5.24 -15.30
C HIS A 88 -9.00 3.94 -15.56
N LEU A 89 -10.03 3.99 -16.42
CA LEU A 89 -10.79 2.80 -16.80
C LEU A 89 -9.92 1.76 -17.53
N ARG A 90 -9.05 2.19 -18.44
CA ARG A 90 -8.09 1.31 -19.13
C ARG A 90 -7.16 0.61 -18.14
N GLN A 91 -6.48 1.36 -17.27
CA GLN A 91 -5.56 0.76 -16.29
C GLN A 91 -6.27 -0.16 -15.32
N ARG A 92 -7.44 0.24 -14.84
CA ARG A 92 -8.26 -0.60 -13.95
C ARG A 92 -8.67 -1.91 -14.64
N LYS A 93 -9.04 -1.89 -15.92
CA LYS A 93 -9.35 -3.13 -16.67
C LYS A 93 -8.15 -4.07 -16.75
N LEU A 94 -6.93 -3.55 -16.95
CA LEU A 94 -5.71 -4.36 -17.02
C LEU A 94 -5.27 -4.89 -15.65
N LEU A 95 -5.49 -4.11 -14.59
CA LEU A 95 -5.05 -4.47 -13.23
C LEU A 95 -6.01 -5.40 -12.49
N LEU A 96 -7.31 -5.35 -12.76
CA LEU A 96 -8.30 -6.11 -11.98
C LEU A 96 -8.23 -7.64 -12.15
N PRO A 97 -7.97 -8.24 -13.33
CA PRO A 97 -8.02 -9.68 -13.49
C PRO A 97 -7.12 -10.46 -12.51
N PRO A 98 -5.86 -10.03 -12.25
CA PRO A 98 -5.04 -10.59 -11.18
C PRO A 98 -5.67 -10.66 -9.78
N PHE A 99 -6.72 -9.87 -9.48
CA PHE A 99 -7.33 -9.77 -8.15
C PHE A 99 -8.70 -10.46 -8.03
N HIS A 100 -9.07 -11.36 -8.93
CA HIS A 100 -10.37 -12.07 -8.90
C HIS A 100 -10.22 -13.60 -9.04
N GLY A 101 -11.28 -14.31 -8.69
CA GLY A 101 -11.42 -15.76 -8.94
C GLY A 101 -10.32 -16.60 -8.27
N GLU A 102 -9.80 -17.58 -9.01
CA GLU A 102 -8.78 -18.53 -8.54
C GLU A 102 -7.46 -17.86 -8.07
N ALA A 103 -7.17 -16.64 -8.53
CA ALA A 103 -5.99 -15.91 -8.08
C ALA A 103 -6.05 -15.59 -6.58
N ILE A 104 -7.26 -15.36 -6.04
CA ILE A 104 -7.45 -15.06 -4.61
C ILE A 104 -7.06 -16.26 -3.75
N GLU A 105 -7.40 -17.48 -4.17
CA GLU A 105 -7.06 -18.70 -3.43
C GLU A 105 -5.54 -18.92 -3.40
N ARG A 106 -4.87 -18.70 -4.54
CA ARG A 106 -3.40 -18.74 -4.62
C ARG A 106 -2.76 -17.70 -3.70
N TYR A 107 -3.25 -16.47 -3.70
CA TYR A 107 -2.73 -15.44 -2.79
C TYR A 107 -2.98 -15.79 -1.33
N ALA A 108 -4.13 -16.35 -0.98
CA ALA A 108 -4.42 -16.76 0.39
C ALA A 108 -3.43 -17.84 0.87
N ALA A 109 -3.10 -18.81 0.01
CA ALA A 109 -2.08 -19.82 0.31
C ALA A 109 -0.68 -19.19 0.49
N MET A 110 -0.27 -18.31 -0.43
CA MET A 110 1.01 -17.59 -0.35
C MET A 110 1.11 -16.71 0.90
N ILE A 111 0.07 -15.94 1.21
CA ILE A 111 0.01 -15.07 2.40
C ILE A 111 0.14 -15.91 3.66
N ARG A 112 -0.53 -17.07 3.73
CA ARG A 112 -0.41 -18.00 4.85
C ARG A 112 1.02 -18.48 5.03
N GLU A 113 1.67 -18.93 3.95
CA GLU A 113 3.04 -19.41 4.01
C GLU A 113 4.03 -18.32 4.47
N VAL A 114 3.87 -17.08 3.97
CA VAL A 114 4.67 -15.94 4.42
C VAL A 114 4.43 -15.64 5.90
N ALA A 115 3.17 -15.66 6.34
CA ALA A 115 2.82 -15.44 7.74
C ALA A 115 3.41 -16.52 8.65
N ASP A 116 3.24 -17.80 8.31
CA ASP A 116 3.75 -18.94 9.09
C ASP A 116 5.27 -18.86 9.24
N ARG A 117 6.01 -18.67 8.13
CA ARG A 117 7.47 -18.49 8.16
C ARG A 117 7.92 -17.32 9.01
N SER A 118 7.16 -16.22 9.01
CA SER A 118 7.48 -15.07 9.85
C SER A 118 7.27 -15.37 11.33
N ILE A 119 6.13 -15.99 11.67
CA ILE A 119 5.72 -16.32 13.03
C ILE A 119 6.65 -17.35 13.66
N ASP A 120 7.17 -18.31 12.89
CA ASP A 120 8.16 -19.28 13.35
C ASP A 120 9.43 -18.64 13.93
N GLY A 121 9.74 -17.40 13.53
CA GLY A 121 10.87 -16.61 14.02
C GLY A 121 10.51 -15.57 15.09
N TRP A 122 9.31 -15.63 15.67
CA TRP A 122 8.91 -14.70 16.73
C TRP A 122 9.37 -15.20 18.11
N PRO A 123 9.77 -14.29 19.01
CA PRO A 123 10.15 -14.67 20.36
C PRO A 123 8.91 -15.14 21.14
N VAL A 124 9.08 -16.18 21.96
CA VAL A 124 8.01 -16.75 22.79
C VAL A 124 8.22 -16.31 24.23
N GLY A 125 7.16 -15.79 24.86
CA GLY A 125 7.21 -15.32 26.24
C GLY A 125 7.81 -13.92 26.42
N GLU A 126 8.26 -13.27 25.35
CA GLU A 126 8.87 -11.94 25.38
C GLU A 126 8.06 -10.92 24.57
N PRO A 127 7.80 -9.71 25.12
CA PRO A 127 7.18 -8.63 24.35
C PRO A 127 8.10 -8.16 23.21
N PHE A 128 7.51 -7.89 22.04
CA PHE A 128 8.23 -7.34 20.89
C PHE A 128 7.38 -6.31 20.14
N PRO A 129 8.01 -5.37 19.39
CA PRO A 129 7.29 -4.37 18.61
C PRO A 129 6.62 -5.00 17.39
N LEU A 130 5.28 -4.95 17.36
CA LEU A 130 4.50 -5.59 16.31
C LEU A 130 4.60 -4.88 14.95
N GLY A 131 4.73 -3.54 14.94
CA GLY A 131 4.75 -2.76 13.70
C GLY A 131 5.80 -3.23 12.69
N HIS A 132 7.04 -3.43 13.13
CA HIS A 132 8.13 -3.92 12.28
C HIS A 132 7.87 -5.36 11.77
N ARG A 133 7.18 -6.20 12.55
CA ARG A 133 6.84 -7.56 12.14
C ARG A 133 5.72 -7.57 11.10
N MET A 134 4.72 -6.70 11.25
CA MET A 134 3.64 -6.54 10.26
C MET A 134 4.18 -6.01 8.94
N GLN A 135 5.06 -5.00 8.98
CA GLN A 135 5.77 -4.53 7.80
C GLN A 135 6.59 -5.64 7.15
N ALA A 136 7.37 -6.42 7.92
CA ALA A 136 8.14 -7.52 7.35
C ALA A 136 7.25 -8.53 6.61
N ILE A 137 6.11 -8.92 7.21
CA ILE A 137 5.14 -9.83 6.59
C ILE A 137 4.56 -9.23 5.31
N THR A 138 4.06 -7.99 5.36
CA THR A 138 3.40 -7.40 4.18
C THR A 138 4.39 -7.11 3.05
N LEU A 139 5.63 -6.77 3.37
CA LEU A 139 6.68 -6.62 2.37
C LEU A 139 6.96 -7.95 1.69
N ASP A 140 7.13 -9.03 2.46
CA ASP A 140 7.40 -10.35 1.89
C ASP A 140 6.19 -10.84 1.06
N VAL A 141 4.94 -10.58 1.49
CA VAL A 141 3.72 -10.85 0.69
C VAL A 141 3.73 -10.08 -0.63
N ILE A 142 4.07 -8.79 -0.59
CA ILE A 142 4.12 -7.95 -1.79
C ILE A 142 5.24 -8.40 -2.73
N MET A 143 6.41 -8.76 -2.18
CA MET A 143 7.52 -9.28 -2.98
C MET A 143 7.17 -10.60 -3.66
N SER A 144 6.49 -11.51 -2.96
CA SER A 144 6.04 -12.79 -3.53
C SER A 144 4.89 -12.61 -4.52
N GLY A 145 3.86 -11.83 -4.19
CA GLY A 145 2.67 -11.68 -5.04
C GLY A 145 2.92 -10.84 -6.30
N ILE A 146 3.72 -9.76 -6.19
CA ILE A 146 3.96 -8.86 -7.33
C ILE A 146 5.12 -9.35 -8.19
N PHE A 147 6.24 -9.71 -7.57
CA PHE A 147 7.49 -9.98 -8.27
C PHE A 147 7.82 -11.47 -8.36
N GLY A 148 6.97 -12.36 -7.83
CA GLY A 148 7.21 -13.80 -7.85
C GLY A 148 8.42 -14.22 -7.01
N VAL A 149 8.81 -13.42 -6.01
CA VAL A 149 9.99 -13.69 -5.18
C VAL A 149 9.59 -14.52 -3.98
N GLU A 150 9.96 -15.79 -3.99
CA GLU A 150 9.80 -16.66 -2.83
C GLU A 150 10.93 -16.43 -1.81
N GLY A 151 10.55 -16.08 -0.58
CA GLY A 151 11.50 -15.87 0.51
C GLY A 151 12.37 -14.62 0.33
N ARG A 152 13.64 -14.71 0.74
CA ARG A 152 14.57 -13.56 0.67
C ARG A 152 15.34 -13.61 -0.65
N PRO A 153 15.21 -12.58 -1.50
CA PRO A 153 15.94 -12.54 -2.77
C PRO A 153 17.46 -12.51 -2.51
N PRO A 154 18.26 -13.27 -3.30
CA PRO A 154 19.71 -13.30 -3.17
C PRO A 154 20.32 -11.89 -3.26
N ARG A 155 21.42 -11.66 -2.54
CA ARG A 155 22.13 -10.38 -2.64
C ARG A 155 22.58 -10.15 -4.08
N GLY A 156 22.37 -8.93 -4.56
CA GLY A 156 22.74 -8.52 -5.92
C GLY A 156 21.62 -8.65 -6.96
N THR A 157 20.49 -9.31 -6.65
CA THR A 157 19.37 -9.35 -7.60
C THR A 157 18.59 -8.02 -7.63
N PRO A 158 17.92 -7.68 -8.74
CA PRO A 158 17.03 -6.53 -8.83
C PRO A 158 15.98 -6.48 -7.72
N GLU A 159 15.41 -7.62 -7.35
CA GLU A 159 14.36 -7.74 -6.33
C GLU A 159 14.91 -7.53 -4.92
N HIS A 160 16.16 -7.95 -4.68
CA HIS A 160 16.86 -7.60 -3.44
C HIS A 160 17.04 -6.10 -3.30
N ARG A 161 17.44 -5.42 -4.38
CA ARG A 161 17.55 -3.96 -4.40
C ARG A 161 16.19 -3.31 -4.17
N MET A 162 15.14 -3.76 -4.83
CA MET A 162 13.77 -3.27 -4.63
C MET A 162 13.33 -3.38 -3.17
N ARG A 163 13.49 -4.58 -2.57
CA ARG A 163 13.14 -4.81 -1.17
C ARG A 163 13.87 -3.86 -0.22
N LEU A 164 15.16 -3.63 -0.45
CA LEU A 164 15.95 -2.68 0.34
C LEU A 164 15.48 -1.25 0.11
N THR A 165 15.30 -0.82 -1.14
CA THR A 165 14.85 0.53 -1.48
C THR A 165 13.50 0.84 -0.84
N VAL A 166 12.51 -0.05 -0.97
CA VAL A 166 11.19 0.12 -0.34
C VAL A 166 11.32 0.25 1.17
N LYS A 167 12.08 -0.64 1.82
CA LYS A 167 12.29 -0.59 3.27
C LYS A 167 12.98 0.71 3.71
N HIS A 168 13.99 1.17 2.96
CA HIS A 168 14.70 2.41 3.28
C HIS A 168 13.80 3.63 3.12
N LEU A 169 13.03 3.70 2.05
CA LEU A 169 12.12 4.81 1.79
C LEU A 169 10.95 4.84 2.78
N ALA A 170 10.39 3.69 3.13
CA ALA A 170 9.37 3.56 4.17
C ALA A 170 9.85 4.04 5.54
N ASN A 171 11.07 3.66 5.94
CA ASN A 171 11.63 4.17 7.19
C ASN A 171 11.91 5.68 7.11
N ALA A 172 12.36 6.18 5.95
CA ALA A 172 12.64 7.58 5.74
C ALA A 172 11.36 8.45 5.67
N SER A 173 10.24 7.90 5.20
CA SER A 173 8.96 8.62 5.02
C SER A 173 8.40 9.15 6.35
N THR A 174 8.71 8.49 7.46
CA THR A 174 8.32 8.90 8.81
C THR A 174 9.23 9.96 9.43
N SER A 175 10.37 10.26 8.79
CA SER A 175 11.35 11.21 9.31
C SER A 175 10.91 12.66 9.09
N TRP A 176 11.38 13.55 9.97
CA TRP A 176 11.17 14.99 9.85
C TRP A 176 11.65 15.56 8.50
N TRP A 177 12.72 15.00 7.93
CA TRP A 177 13.25 15.41 6.63
C TRP A 177 12.33 15.07 5.46
N ALA A 178 11.53 14.00 5.56
CA ALA A 178 10.55 13.68 4.53
C ALA A 178 9.43 14.73 4.48
N LYS A 179 8.99 15.24 5.64
CA LYS A 179 8.03 16.34 5.71
C LYS A 179 8.56 17.65 5.13
N ILE A 180 9.86 17.94 5.32
CA ILE A 180 10.52 19.08 4.67
C ILE A 180 10.58 18.83 3.15
N GLY A 181 10.95 17.62 2.73
CA GLY A 181 10.93 17.18 1.33
C GLY A 181 9.58 17.43 0.66
N GLU A 182 8.50 16.99 1.30
CA GLU A 182 7.13 17.20 0.83
C GLU A 182 6.80 18.69 0.72
N LEU A 183 7.12 19.49 1.75
CA LEU A 183 6.86 20.93 1.75
C LEU A 183 7.64 21.66 0.64
N MET A 184 8.88 21.26 0.36
CA MET A 184 9.69 21.81 -0.74
C MET A 184 9.09 21.51 -2.12
N ASN A 185 8.30 20.43 -2.24
CA ASN A 185 7.67 20.03 -3.48
C ASN A 185 6.23 20.57 -3.63
N VAL A 186 5.69 21.23 -2.59
CA VAL A 186 4.38 21.89 -2.69
C VAL A 186 4.43 22.97 -3.76
N GLY A 187 3.59 22.83 -4.79
CA GLY A 187 3.48 23.79 -5.89
C GLY A 187 4.49 23.58 -7.02
N HIS A 188 5.37 22.58 -6.93
CA HIS A 188 6.23 22.17 -8.05
C HIS A 188 5.53 21.09 -8.89
N ALA A 189 5.56 21.25 -10.22
CA ALA A 189 4.98 20.26 -11.14
C ALA A 189 5.82 18.97 -11.20
N GLU A 190 7.14 19.08 -11.01
CA GLU A 190 8.07 17.96 -11.00
C GLU A 190 8.79 17.86 -9.64
N PRO A 191 9.15 16.63 -9.23
CA PRO A 191 9.83 16.39 -7.98
C PRO A 191 11.25 16.98 -8.01
N VAL A 192 11.61 17.71 -6.96
CA VAL A 192 12.91 18.37 -6.78
C VAL A 192 13.66 17.86 -5.55
N GLY A 193 14.98 18.04 -5.56
CA GLY A 193 15.85 17.78 -4.40
C GLY A 193 15.82 16.32 -3.93
N PRO A 194 15.71 16.07 -2.61
CA PRO A 194 15.71 14.72 -2.05
C PRO A 194 14.61 13.80 -2.60
N MET A 195 13.45 14.36 -2.96
CA MET A 195 12.35 13.57 -3.53
C MET A 195 12.74 13.02 -4.90
N ARG A 196 13.35 13.83 -5.76
CA ARG A 196 13.88 13.38 -7.07
C ARG A 196 14.91 12.26 -6.91
N GLN A 197 15.79 12.36 -5.92
CA GLN A 197 16.78 11.32 -5.64
C GLN A 197 16.12 10.00 -5.19
N ALA A 198 15.13 10.08 -4.29
CA ALA A 198 14.37 8.91 -3.85
C ALA A 198 13.64 8.21 -5.02
N LEU A 199 13.10 8.98 -5.97
CA LEU A 199 12.48 8.44 -7.18
C LEU A 199 13.49 7.76 -8.09
N GLY A 200 14.69 8.35 -8.25
CA GLY A 200 15.78 7.71 -8.99
C GLY A 200 16.19 6.36 -8.40
N LEU A 201 16.14 6.20 -7.07
CA LEU A 201 16.40 4.92 -6.41
C LEU A 201 15.29 3.89 -6.67
N LEU A 202 14.02 4.33 -6.69
CA LEU A 202 12.88 3.46 -7.04
C LEU A 202 12.95 3.03 -8.49
N ASP A 203 13.21 3.95 -9.41
CA ASP A 203 13.34 3.66 -10.84
C ASP A 203 14.51 2.71 -11.09
N GLY A 204 15.68 2.98 -10.47
CA GLY A 204 16.86 2.12 -10.54
C GLY A 204 16.67 0.73 -9.92
N ALA A 205 15.65 0.54 -9.08
CA ALA A 205 15.25 -0.78 -8.58
C ALA A 205 14.16 -1.44 -9.42
N THR A 206 13.24 -0.66 -10.01
CA THR A 206 12.07 -1.16 -10.75
C THR A 206 12.42 -1.58 -12.16
N TYR A 207 13.08 -0.71 -12.93
CA TYR A 207 13.37 -0.99 -14.34
C TYR A 207 14.20 -2.25 -14.54
N PRO A 208 15.24 -2.55 -13.73
CA PRO A 208 15.98 -3.81 -13.89
C PRO A 208 15.15 -5.06 -13.63
N ILE A 209 14.07 -4.99 -12.81
CA ILE A 209 13.14 -6.11 -12.63
C ILE A 209 12.31 -6.29 -13.89
N ILE A 210 11.75 -5.21 -14.44
CA ILE A 210 10.98 -5.24 -15.70
C ILE A 210 11.86 -5.80 -16.83
N GLU A 211 13.09 -5.31 -16.94
CA GLU A 211 14.04 -5.70 -17.98
C GLU A 211 14.45 -7.18 -17.85
N ALA A 212 14.75 -7.64 -16.62
CA ALA A 212 15.03 -9.06 -16.37
C ALA A 212 13.83 -9.94 -16.69
N ARG A 213 12.62 -9.48 -16.34
CA ARG A 213 11.40 -10.25 -16.58
C ARG A 213 11.05 -10.35 -18.07
N ARG A 214 11.23 -9.29 -18.86
CA ARG A 214 11.04 -9.34 -20.32
C ARG A 214 11.96 -10.32 -21.04
N ARG A 215 13.15 -10.60 -20.49
CA ARG A 215 14.13 -11.53 -21.06
C ARG A 215 13.92 -12.98 -20.63
N ALA A 216 13.00 -13.23 -19.70
CA ALA A 216 12.74 -14.56 -19.21
C ALA A 216 11.81 -15.31 -20.17
N ASP A 217 12.12 -16.57 -20.45
CA ASP A 217 11.35 -17.41 -21.37
C ASP A 217 10.14 -18.11 -20.68
N ASP A 218 9.87 -17.79 -19.41
CA ASP A 218 8.88 -18.45 -18.55
C ASP A 218 7.72 -17.53 -18.14
N LEU A 219 7.45 -16.46 -18.92
CA LEU A 219 6.41 -15.47 -18.60
C LEU A 219 5.03 -16.09 -18.39
N ASP A 220 4.63 -17.00 -19.29
CA ASP A 220 3.31 -17.64 -19.30
C ASP A 220 3.13 -18.68 -18.18
N GLU A 221 4.24 -19.14 -17.59
CA GLU A 221 4.23 -20.12 -16.49
C GLU A 221 4.12 -19.45 -15.11
N ARG A 222 4.37 -18.13 -15.05
CA ARG A 222 4.39 -17.37 -13.80
C ARG A 222 3.02 -16.82 -13.43
N ALA A 223 2.66 -16.99 -12.18
CA ALA A 223 1.40 -16.51 -11.62
C ALA A 223 1.50 -15.18 -10.85
N ASP A 224 2.64 -14.49 -10.91
CA ASP A 224 2.84 -13.21 -10.24
C ASP A 224 2.27 -12.02 -11.06
N ILE A 225 1.97 -10.93 -10.35
CA ILE A 225 1.27 -9.78 -10.97
C ILE A 225 2.11 -9.12 -12.06
N LEU A 226 3.44 -9.05 -11.92
CA LEU A 226 4.28 -8.49 -12.97
C LEU A 226 4.16 -9.29 -14.27
N SER A 227 4.23 -10.61 -14.21
CA SER A 227 4.05 -11.46 -15.38
C SER A 227 2.66 -11.28 -16.00
N MET A 228 1.61 -11.26 -15.19
CA MET A 228 0.24 -11.06 -15.68
C MET A 228 0.06 -9.68 -16.34
N LEU A 229 0.69 -8.63 -15.81
CA LEU A 229 0.62 -7.30 -16.41
C LEU A 229 1.43 -7.19 -17.71
N MET A 230 2.51 -7.96 -17.85
CA MET A 230 3.29 -8.00 -19.08
C MET A 230 2.57 -8.69 -20.23
N THR A 231 1.67 -9.63 -19.94
CA THR A 231 0.86 -10.34 -20.93
C THR A 231 -0.53 -9.72 -21.12
N ALA A 232 -0.93 -8.79 -20.25
CA ALA A 232 -2.20 -8.10 -20.32
C ALA A 232 -2.30 -7.19 -21.55
N GLN A 233 -3.37 -7.37 -22.32
CA GLN A 233 -3.66 -6.60 -23.53
C GLN A 233 -4.91 -5.73 -23.34
N THR A 234 -4.89 -4.54 -23.95
CA THR A 234 -6.08 -3.69 -24.07
C THR A 234 -7.07 -4.27 -25.09
N GLU A 235 -8.24 -3.65 -25.21
CA GLU A 235 -9.23 -3.99 -26.25
C GLU A 235 -8.66 -3.83 -27.67
N ASP A 236 -7.68 -2.95 -27.84
CA ASP A 236 -6.99 -2.69 -29.11
C ASP A 236 -5.76 -3.61 -29.33
N GLY A 237 -5.50 -4.55 -28.41
CA GLY A 237 -4.36 -5.47 -28.47
C GLY A 237 -3.03 -4.87 -28.00
N GLU A 238 -3.04 -3.67 -27.40
CA GLU A 238 -1.83 -3.02 -26.92
C GLU A 238 -1.39 -3.58 -25.57
N LEU A 239 -0.09 -3.78 -25.40
CA LEU A 239 0.54 -4.14 -24.13
C LEU A 239 0.88 -2.89 -23.31
N LEU A 240 1.11 -3.08 -22.01
CA LEU A 240 1.66 -2.04 -21.15
C LEU A 240 3.11 -1.72 -21.54
N SER A 241 3.40 -0.43 -21.68
CA SER A 241 4.75 0.08 -21.82
C SER A 241 5.55 -0.08 -20.52
N ASP A 242 6.88 -0.04 -20.59
CA ASP A 242 7.73 -0.13 -19.39
C ASP A 242 7.45 0.97 -18.37
N GLN A 243 7.09 2.17 -18.85
CA GLN A 243 6.70 3.27 -17.98
C GLN A 243 5.37 2.99 -17.26
N GLU A 244 4.38 2.43 -17.97
CA GLU A 244 3.12 2.05 -17.35
C GLU A 244 3.29 0.89 -16.36
N LEU A 245 4.09 -0.12 -16.71
CA LEU A 245 4.45 -1.21 -15.79
C LEU A 245 5.11 -0.66 -14.53
N ARG A 246 6.10 0.24 -14.67
CA ARG A 246 6.75 0.90 -13.54
C ARG A 246 5.75 1.64 -12.66
N ASP A 247 4.84 2.40 -13.27
CA ASP A 247 3.85 3.21 -12.56
C ASP A 247 2.87 2.33 -11.76
N GLU A 248 2.39 1.24 -12.34
CA GLU A 248 1.50 0.31 -11.65
C GLU A 248 2.22 -0.54 -10.59
N LEU A 249 3.45 -0.99 -10.85
CA LEU A 249 4.24 -1.72 -9.87
C LEU A 249 4.48 -0.89 -8.61
N LEU A 250 4.87 0.38 -8.76
CA LEU A 250 5.04 1.26 -7.60
C LEU A 250 3.72 1.55 -6.89
N THR A 251 2.63 1.64 -7.63
CA THR A 251 1.28 1.79 -7.05
C THR A 251 0.96 0.61 -6.15
N LEU A 252 1.12 -0.61 -6.65
CA LEU A 252 0.81 -1.83 -5.92
C LEU A 252 1.72 -2.02 -4.69
N VAL A 253 3.02 -1.74 -4.83
CA VAL A 253 3.97 -1.80 -3.71
C VAL A 253 3.61 -0.80 -2.62
N LEU A 254 3.40 0.47 -2.97
CA LEU A 254 3.09 1.52 -1.99
C LEU A 254 1.73 1.31 -1.34
N ALA A 255 0.71 0.98 -2.13
CA ALA A 255 -0.65 0.79 -1.65
C ALA A 255 -0.78 -0.44 -0.75
N GLY A 256 -0.12 -1.55 -1.09
CA GLY A 256 -0.31 -2.83 -0.40
C GLY A 256 0.59 -3.07 0.82
N PHE A 257 1.77 -2.45 0.87
CA PHE A 257 2.76 -2.72 1.91
C PHE A 257 2.45 -2.02 3.25
N GLU A 258 2.43 -0.68 3.27
CA GLU A 258 2.33 0.07 4.54
C GLU A 258 0.92 0.09 5.11
N THR A 259 -0.11 0.22 4.25
CA THR A 259 -1.51 0.32 4.69
C THR A 259 -1.97 -0.96 5.40
N THR A 260 -1.64 -2.12 4.84
CA THR A 260 -1.92 -3.43 5.40
C THR A 260 -1.13 -3.65 6.68
N ALA A 261 0.15 -3.26 6.72
CA ALA A 261 0.99 -3.40 7.92
C ALA A 261 0.41 -2.62 9.10
N ASN A 262 0.03 -1.36 8.86
CA ASN A 262 -0.57 -0.50 9.86
C ASN A 262 -1.93 -1.05 10.32
N SER A 263 -2.77 -1.50 9.39
CA SER A 263 -4.08 -2.08 9.71
C SER A 263 -3.96 -3.33 10.60
N LEU A 264 -3.03 -4.23 10.27
CA LEU A 264 -2.73 -5.41 11.08
C LEU A 264 -2.21 -5.01 12.46
N ALA A 265 -1.24 -4.09 12.53
CA ALA A 265 -0.67 -3.63 13.80
C ALA A 265 -1.74 -3.06 14.75
N TRP A 266 -2.65 -2.23 14.23
CA TRP A 266 -3.78 -1.69 14.99
C TRP A 266 -4.78 -2.77 15.42
N THR A 267 -5.11 -3.69 14.52
CA THR A 267 -6.04 -4.80 14.81
C THR A 267 -5.52 -5.65 15.97
N TRP A 268 -4.26 -6.07 15.91
CA TRP A 268 -3.64 -6.85 16.96
C TRP A 268 -3.45 -6.06 18.26
N SER A 269 -3.08 -4.78 18.17
CA SER A 269 -3.01 -3.90 19.35
C SER A 269 -4.35 -3.86 20.08
N GLY A 270 -5.47 -3.74 19.36
CA GLY A 270 -6.81 -3.80 19.93
C GLY A 270 -7.17 -5.17 20.54
N CYS A 271 -6.76 -6.27 19.89
CA CYS A 271 -7.02 -7.63 20.38
C CYS A 271 -6.18 -8.03 21.61
N CYS A 272 -4.97 -7.50 21.70
CA CYS A 272 -3.99 -7.79 22.75
C CYS A 272 -4.04 -6.80 23.92
N ALA A 273 -4.64 -5.61 23.73
CA ALA A 273 -4.86 -4.67 24.82
C ALA A 273 -5.78 -5.31 25.88
N PRO A 274 -5.46 -5.15 27.18
CA PRO A 274 -6.38 -5.54 28.25
C PRO A 274 -7.72 -4.83 28.00
N ARG A 275 -8.82 -5.60 27.91
CA ARG A 275 -10.16 -5.02 27.76
C ARG A 275 -10.37 -3.99 28.87
N ARG A 276 -10.52 -2.72 28.51
CA ARG A 276 -11.26 -1.79 29.37
C ARG A 276 -12.69 -2.35 29.45
N PRO A 277 -13.29 -2.44 30.65
CA PRO A 277 -14.58 -3.09 30.84
C PRO A 277 -15.72 -2.21 30.29
N THR A 278 -15.78 -2.00 28.98
CA THR A 278 -16.94 -1.41 28.29
C THR A 278 -16.90 -1.78 26.80
N SER A 279 -17.99 -2.40 26.32
CA SER A 279 -18.31 -2.80 24.94
C SER A 279 -17.98 -4.25 24.55
N GLY A 280 -19.04 -5.06 24.57
CA GLY A 280 -19.04 -6.48 24.22
C GLY A 280 -19.09 -6.73 22.72
N TYR A 281 -17.93 -6.68 22.07
CA TYR A 281 -17.75 -7.34 20.77
C TYR A 281 -16.82 -8.54 20.92
N GLY A 282 -17.37 -9.73 20.66
CA GLY A 282 -16.70 -11.02 20.74
C GLY A 282 -15.97 -11.37 19.45
N GLN A 283 -14.69 -11.00 19.35
CA GLN A 283 -13.84 -11.39 18.21
C GLN A 283 -13.02 -12.68 18.46
N ARG A 284 -12.92 -13.17 19.70
CA ARG A 284 -12.13 -14.37 19.99
C ARG A 284 -12.78 -15.68 19.53
N SER A 285 -14.06 -15.70 19.18
CA SER A 285 -14.76 -16.94 18.83
C SER A 285 -14.55 -17.40 17.38
N ALA A 286 -14.12 -16.53 16.46
CA ALA A 286 -14.01 -16.88 15.03
C ALA A 286 -12.68 -17.54 14.64
N MET A 287 -11.60 -17.32 15.39
CA MET A 287 -10.30 -17.97 15.13
C MET A 287 -10.24 -19.42 15.67
N ALA A 288 -11.08 -19.77 16.64
CA ALA A 288 -11.09 -21.11 17.25
C ALA A 288 -11.73 -22.20 16.37
N THR A 289 -12.40 -21.82 15.28
CA THR A 289 -13.08 -22.74 14.35
C THR A 289 -12.30 -23.01 13.06
N ALA A 290 -11.08 -22.48 12.89
CA ALA A 290 -10.23 -22.86 11.77
C ALA A 290 -9.69 -24.29 11.99
N PRO A 291 -9.83 -25.22 11.01
CA PRO A 291 -9.34 -26.57 11.19
C PRO A 291 -7.81 -26.55 11.31
N THR A 292 -7.31 -26.83 12.53
CA THR A 292 -5.91 -27.15 12.77
C THR A 292 -5.54 -28.43 12.03
N THR A 293 -4.96 -28.31 10.85
CA THR A 293 -4.22 -29.42 10.23
C THR A 293 -2.97 -29.66 11.05
N SER A 294 -3.06 -30.54 12.05
CA SER A 294 -1.91 -31.00 12.82
C SER A 294 -0.98 -31.78 11.90
N ARG A 295 0.13 -31.17 11.48
CA ARG A 295 1.28 -31.95 10.98
C ARG A 295 1.87 -32.70 12.18
N ARG A 296 1.56 -34.00 12.29
CA ARG A 296 2.27 -34.94 13.16
C ARG A 296 3.75 -34.89 12.80
N ARG A 297 4.59 -34.36 13.70
CA ARG A 297 6.03 -34.62 13.67
C ARG A 297 6.23 -36.12 13.91
N SER A 298 6.76 -36.83 12.92
CA SER A 298 7.29 -38.18 13.09
C SER A 298 8.53 -38.13 14.00
N PRO A 299 8.63 -38.94 15.08
CA PRO A 299 9.86 -39.02 15.85
C PRO A 299 10.90 -39.79 15.02
N ARG A 300 12.05 -39.15 14.83
CA ARG A 300 13.25 -39.79 14.28
C ARG A 300 13.62 -41.00 15.15
N GLY A 301 13.92 -42.11 14.50
CA GLY A 301 14.38 -43.33 15.13
C GLY A 301 15.68 -43.12 15.92
N CYS A 302 15.74 -43.72 17.10
CA CYS A 302 16.99 -44.07 17.74
C CYS A 302 17.14 -45.58 17.64
N ASP A 303 18.14 -45.99 16.87
CA ASP A 303 18.75 -47.31 16.89
C ASP A 303 19.06 -47.73 18.33
N ARG A 304 18.64 -48.95 18.69
CA ARG A 304 19.36 -49.80 19.64
C ARG A 304 19.27 -51.24 19.17
N GLY A 305 20.42 -51.79 18.83
CA GLY A 305 20.73 -53.21 19.01
C GLY A 305 22.15 -53.32 19.54
N PRO A 306 22.64 -54.54 19.83
CA PRO A 306 21.90 -55.75 20.18
C PRO A 306 21.62 -55.86 21.68
#